data_AF-A0AAV4A6N7-F1
#
_entry.id   AF-A0AAV4A6N7-F1
#
_cell.length_a   1.000
_cell.length_b   1.000
_cell.length_c   1.000
_cell.angle_alpha   90.00
_cell.angle_beta   90.00
_cell.angle_gamma   90.00
#
_symmetry.space_group_name_H-M   'P 1'
#
loop_
_entity.id
_entity.type
_entity.pdbx_description
1 polymer ?
#
loop_
_entity_poly.entity_id
_entity_poly.type
_entity_poly.pdbx_seq_one_letter_code
_entity_poly.pdbx_strand_id
1 'polypeptide(L)'
;MAAPLALSISVGLVGIITYGIHDLLTNFEENGCEMTYMFEFPRYQEIDIGNIAQDFPNYGLHIYGEGNLELSGIPVLFIPGNSGSHKQVRSLGSVALRMAETHKSGVHFNYFVVDINEELSGLYGGVLQRQTEFVHLCVKKIMTFYKKARHPPTSVVLVGHSMGGIVARGLFTLPDFNPALVNTIITQATPHQTPVVSLDKDLHTYYERVNEYWRSATGQANLRHVTVVSTGGGHRDAQVRYALTRLDGIVAEDRAVSASTTAVPKSWVSTDHRCAVWCRQMVLLTQRALFDIVDSSTKQISQDADLRMKVFQHHFLSYNALPSYLTHANSTIKLDPKAQWEVKSERSWTFMSRKIAGTSYIAVPLLVEERSDSLLVMSNLTNPEWLCYCEIPSGKTSCETCTSLSAHSRLLPPLYSNTKFARISFKDIPVTNDTHIVVIIPSGQRKVSIMSDRYNSDERHLVFHLPNGWDSVVSYPISATDGAAMLKIRNQSVFYSLHLAGLALPTTAYKALILPQRCRRHSAESNEGSVLRLNVPWSNEETYSFSSYGKVASLAIKLQTPRPPSLAWDWHLDDGVEPHLEMFLHPYCHYQLRLLASAPDSLGQGISIYTYLDLTCPHHGKTNIMGPKVKSVF
;
A
#
# COMPACT_ATOMS: atom_id res chain seq x y z
N MET A 1 -24.77 37.77 33.70
CA MET A 1 -23.66 36.83 34.02
C MET A 1 -23.31 35.85 32.87
N ALA A 2 -23.88 35.98 31.65
CA ALA A 2 -23.61 35.05 30.55
C ALA A 2 -22.39 35.40 29.65
N ALA A 3 -22.00 36.68 29.58
CA ALA A 3 -20.87 37.15 28.76
C ALA A 3 -19.49 36.54 29.11
N PRO A 4 -19.09 36.36 30.40
CA PRO A 4 -17.80 35.77 30.71
C PRO A 4 -17.72 34.28 30.33
N LEU A 5 -18.84 33.55 30.42
CA LEU A 5 -18.90 32.14 30.03
C LEU A 5 -18.75 31.97 28.51
N ALA A 6 -19.44 32.80 27.71
CA ALA A 6 -19.34 32.76 26.26
C ALA A 6 -17.91 33.10 25.77
N LEU A 7 -17.26 34.08 26.40
CA LEU A 7 -15.87 34.44 26.09
C LEU A 7 -14.91 33.30 26.46
N SER A 8 -15.05 32.69 27.64
CA SER A 8 -14.23 31.55 28.05
C SER A 8 -14.40 30.34 27.12
N ILE A 9 -15.63 30.04 26.69
CA ILE A 9 -15.90 28.97 25.70
C ILE A 9 -15.23 29.29 24.37
N SER A 10 -15.33 30.55 23.90
CA SER A 10 -14.75 30.97 22.62
C SER A 10 -13.23 30.91 22.64
N VAL A 11 -12.59 31.38 23.71
CA VAL A 11 -11.12 31.30 23.90
C VAL A 11 -10.68 29.84 23.99
N GLY A 12 -11.43 28.99 24.70
CA GLY A 12 -11.16 27.55 24.76
C GLY A 12 -11.24 26.88 23.39
N LEU A 13 -12.28 27.16 22.59
CA LEU A 13 -12.43 26.62 21.24
C LEU A 13 -11.30 27.06 20.30
N VAL A 14 -10.93 28.34 20.32
CA VAL A 14 -9.81 28.87 19.53
C VAL A 14 -8.49 28.23 19.98
N GLY A 15 -8.30 28.03 21.29
CA GLY A 15 -7.14 27.31 21.82
C GLY A 15 -7.04 25.87 21.32
N ILE A 16 -8.15 25.14 21.29
CA ILE A 16 -8.20 23.75 20.78
C ILE A 16 -7.90 23.71 19.27
N ILE A 17 -8.50 24.61 18.50
CA ILE A 17 -8.27 24.69 17.05
C ILE A 17 -6.82 25.03 16.75
N THR A 18 -6.26 26.06 17.40
CA THR A 18 -4.86 26.45 17.20
C THR A 18 -3.90 25.34 17.61
N TYR A 19 -4.17 24.62 18.69
CA TYR A 19 -3.38 23.46 19.10
C TYR A 19 -3.42 22.31 18.09
N GLY A 20 -4.60 21.94 17.58
CA GLY A 20 -4.68 20.89 16.57
C GLY A 20 -4.07 21.30 15.22
N ILE A 21 -4.13 22.59 14.83
CA ILE A 21 -3.44 23.10 13.65
C ILE A 21 -1.93 23.00 13.86
N HIS A 22 -1.45 23.40 15.04
CA HIS A 22 -0.04 23.25 15.39
C HIS A 22 0.40 21.78 15.33
N ASP A 23 -0.38 20.84 15.89
CA ASP A 23 -0.11 19.41 15.78
C ASP A 23 -0.08 18.96 14.32
N LEU A 24 -1.11 19.30 13.53
CA LEU A 24 -1.16 18.97 12.10
C LEU A 24 0.06 19.52 11.34
N LEU A 25 0.63 20.66 11.73
CA LEU A 25 1.78 21.30 11.09
C LEU A 25 3.15 20.89 11.64
N THR A 26 3.22 20.20 12.76
CA THR A 26 4.50 19.90 13.43
C THR A 26 4.68 18.42 13.71
N ASN A 27 3.59 17.68 13.91
CA ASN A 27 3.54 16.26 14.20
C ASN A 27 3.35 15.44 12.90
N PHE A 28 4.23 15.68 11.94
CA PHE A 28 4.32 14.84 10.75
C PHE A 28 5.24 13.66 11.03
N GLU A 29 4.89 12.49 10.49
CA GLU A 29 5.79 11.34 10.44
C GLU A 29 7.13 11.74 9.78
N GLU A 30 8.19 10.94 9.89
CA GLU A 30 9.39 11.15 9.06
C GLU A 30 9.12 10.66 7.62
N ASN A 31 9.85 11.19 6.64
CA ASN A 31 9.65 10.78 5.25
C ASN A 31 10.41 9.47 4.98
N GLY A 32 9.69 8.36 4.90
CA GLY A 32 10.25 7.05 4.56
C GLY A 32 10.46 6.80 3.07
N CYS A 33 9.99 7.71 2.20
CA CYS A 33 10.15 7.54 0.76
C CYS A 33 11.58 7.76 0.30
N GLU A 34 12.14 6.76 -0.37
CA GLU A 34 13.41 6.90 -1.04
C GLU A 34 13.24 7.72 -2.33
N MET A 35 14.27 8.50 -2.66
CA MET A 35 14.30 9.28 -3.89
C MET A 35 14.47 8.38 -5.11
N THR A 36 13.74 8.67 -6.18
CA THR A 36 14.09 8.22 -7.53
C THR A 36 15.13 9.15 -8.14
N TYR A 37 16.05 8.60 -8.90
CA TYR A 37 17.06 9.35 -9.63
C TYR A 37 16.97 9.06 -11.11
N MET A 38 17.04 10.10 -11.92
CA MET A 38 17.19 9.98 -13.36
C MET A 38 18.62 9.54 -13.69
N PHE A 39 18.76 8.66 -14.69
CA PHE A 39 20.08 8.18 -15.10
C PHE A 39 20.79 9.18 -16.03
N GLU A 40 20.01 9.97 -16.76
CA GLU A 40 20.43 11.09 -17.61
C GLU A 40 19.60 12.35 -17.34
N PHE A 41 19.92 13.45 -18.05
CA PHE A 41 19.12 14.67 -17.95
C PHE A 41 17.71 14.44 -18.52
N PRO A 42 16.65 14.71 -17.74
CA PRO A 42 15.28 14.53 -18.20
C PRO A 42 14.96 15.51 -19.33
N ARG A 43 14.44 14.99 -20.44
CA ARG A 43 13.95 15.78 -21.57
C ARG A 43 12.44 15.66 -21.67
N TYR A 44 11.80 16.80 -21.93
CA TYR A 44 10.37 16.89 -22.21
C TYR A 44 10.25 17.44 -23.62
N GLN A 45 10.11 16.56 -24.60
CA GLN A 45 9.97 16.98 -25.99
C GLN A 45 8.50 17.34 -26.24
N GLU A 46 8.26 18.58 -26.62
CA GLU A 46 6.93 19.03 -27.02
C GLU A 46 6.50 18.32 -28.31
N ILE A 47 5.23 17.91 -28.32
CA ILE A 47 4.60 17.25 -29.46
C ILE A 47 3.75 18.26 -30.18
N ASP A 48 3.96 18.38 -31.49
CA ASP A 48 3.08 19.17 -32.35
C ASP A 48 1.67 18.57 -32.39
N ILE A 49 0.74 19.25 -31.72
CA ILE A 49 -0.68 18.90 -31.63
C ILE A 49 -1.52 19.54 -32.75
N GLY A 50 -0.92 20.29 -33.67
CA GLY A 50 -1.58 20.91 -34.83
C GLY A 50 -2.75 21.82 -34.42
N ASN A 51 -3.91 21.63 -35.04
CA ASN A 51 -5.09 22.47 -34.82
C ASN A 51 -5.58 22.47 -33.36
N ILE A 52 -5.27 21.44 -32.56
CA ILE A 52 -5.64 21.39 -31.14
C ILE A 52 -5.07 22.60 -30.38
N ALA A 53 -3.88 23.08 -30.76
CA ALA A 53 -3.26 24.24 -30.12
C ALA A 53 -4.09 25.54 -30.29
N GLN A 54 -4.93 25.63 -31.32
CA GLN A 54 -5.79 26.81 -31.53
C GLN A 54 -6.95 26.84 -30.52
N ASP A 55 -7.54 25.67 -30.25
CA ASP A 55 -8.65 25.52 -29.30
C ASP A 55 -8.16 25.50 -27.83
N PHE A 56 -6.90 25.09 -27.61
CA PHE A 56 -6.28 24.97 -26.29
C PHE A 56 -4.90 25.66 -26.24
N PRO A 57 -4.82 26.99 -26.40
CA PRO A 57 -3.55 27.71 -26.57
C PRO A 57 -2.64 27.69 -25.34
N ASN A 58 -3.18 27.38 -24.16
CA ASN A 58 -2.41 27.30 -22.92
C ASN A 58 -2.00 25.86 -22.57
N TYR A 59 -2.44 24.87 -23.34
CA TYR A 59 -2.15 23.47 -23.02
C TYR A 59 -1.19 22.87 -24.04
N GLY A 60 -0.38 21.92 -23.57
CA GLY A 60 0.64 21.25 -24.36
C GLY A 60 0.62 19.73 -24.16
N LEU A 61 1.26 19.02 -25.07
CA LEU A 61 1.52 17.59 -24.93
C LEU A 61 3.02 17.37 -25.08
N HIS A 62 3.63 16.67 -24.13
CA HIS A 62 5.05 16.35 -24.16
C HIS A 62 5.26 14.84 -24.09
N ILE A 63 6.43 14.40 -24.53
CA ILE A 63 6.94 13.06 -24.25
C ILE A 63 8.21 13.16 -23.41
N TYR A 64 8.25 12.36 -22.36
CA TYR A 64 9.39 12.20 -21.49
C TYR A 64 10.43 11.26 -22.11
N GLY A 65 11.70 11.65 -22.04
CA GLY A 65 12.81 10.80 -22.45
C GLY A 65 14.12 11.14 -21.75
N GLU A 66 15.00 10.15 -21.71
CA GLU A 66 16.41 10.24 -21.32
C GLU A 66 17.20 9.60 -22.46
N GLY A 67 18.15 10.31 -23.07
CA GLY A 67 18.85 9.83 -24.27
C GLY A 67 18.02 9.87 -25.56
N ASN A 68 18.10 8.78 -26.35
CA ASN A 68 17.39 8.62 -27.62
C ASN A 68 15.97 8.10 -27.39
N LEU A 69 14.98 8.79 -27.97
CA LEU A 69 13.57 8.44 -27.84
C LEU A 69 13.09 7.61 -29.03
N GLU A 70 12.59 6.40 -28.76
CA GLU A 70 11.94 5.54 -29.76
C GLU A 70 10.42 5.46 -29.49
N LEU A 71 9.60 5.82 -30.49
CA LEU A 71 8.13 5.76 -30.42
C LEU A 71 7.60 4.41 -30.92
N SER A 72 8.05 3.31 -30.32
CA SER A 72 7.60 1.95 -30.68
C SER A 72 7.09 1.12 -29.50
N GLY A 73 7.03 1.71 -28.32
CA GLY A 73 6.63 1.05 -27.08
C GLY A 73 5.15 1.17 -26.76
N ILE A 74 4.84 0.98 -25.49
CA ILE A 74 3.48 1.05 -24.95
C ILE A 74 3.18 2.52 -24.57
N PRO A 75 2.12 3.15 -25.11
CA PRO A 75 1.79 4.53 -24.78
C PRO A 75 1.19 4.65 -23.36
N VAL A 76 1.77 5.51 -22.55
CA VAL A 76 1.27 5.91 -21.24
C VAL A 76 1.06 7.42 -21.23
N LEU A 77 -0.11 7.89 -20.81
CA LEU A 77 -0.39 9.31 -20.66
C LEU A 77 -0.49 9.68 -19.18
N PHE A 78 0.43 10.50 -18.72
CA PHE A 78 0.40 11.10 -17.39
C PHE A 78 -0.42 12.39 -17.40
N ILE A 79 -1.32 12.53 -16.43
CA ILE A 79 -2.19 13.69 -16.23
C ILE A 79 -1.87 14.28 -14.84
N PRO A 80 -1.25 15.48 -14.79
CA PRO A 80 -0.89 16.12 -13.53
C PRO A 80 -2.13 16.65 -12.79
N GLY A 81 -1.92 16.98 -11.52
CA GLY A 81 -2.96 17.47 -10.61
C GLY A 81 -3.11 18.99 -10.56
N ASN A 82 -3.79 19.43 -9.49
CA ASN A 82 -3.93 20.84 -9.12
C ASN A 82 -2.56 21.53 -9.02
N SER A 83 -2.33 22.60 -9.79
CA SER A 83 -1.02 23.28 -9.86
C SER A 83 0.16 22.34 -10.17
N GLY A 84 -0.12 21.25 -10.88
CA GLY A 84 0.85 20.21 -11.20
C GLY A 84 1.57 20.49 -12.51
N SER A 85 2.91 20.48 -12.47
CA SER A 85 3.75 20.60 -13.66
C SER A 85 3.84 19.27 -14.42
N HIS A 86 3.97 19.32 -15.75
CA HIS A 86 4.28 18.15 -16.59
C HIS A 86 5.55 17.40 -16.13
N LYS A 87 6.43 18.06 -15.37
CA LYS A 87 7.67 17.50 -14.80
C LYS A 87 7.46 16.42 -13.74
N GLN A 88 6.23 16.26 -13.23
CA GLN A 88 5.88 15.23 -12.25
C GLN A 88 6.09 13.80 -12.80
N VAL A 89 5.99 13.61 -14.13
CA VAL A 89 6.13 12.28 -14.77
C VAL A 89 7.53 11.66 -14.66
N ARG A 90 8.57 12.48 -14.36
CA ARG A 90 9.99 12.09 -14.47
C ARG A 90 10.34 10.78 -13.77
N SER A 91 9.81 10.56 -12.57
CA SER A 91 10.15 9.41 -11.75
C SER A 91 9.60 8.12 -12.37
N LEU A 92 8.35 8.17 -12.84
CA LEU A 92 7.73 7.05 -13.55
C LEU A 92 8.45 6.77 -14.87
N GLY A 93 8.66 7.80 -15.69
CA GLY A 93 9.32 7.67 -16.99
C GLY A 93 10.75 7.12 -16.87
N SER A 94 11.54 7.66 -15.95
CA SER A 94 12.94 7.25 -15.75
C SER A 94 13.07 5.79 -15.34
N VAL A 95 12.26 5.36 -14.35
CA VAL A 95 12.28 3.98 -13.89
C VAL A 95 11.78 3.03 -14.97
N ALA A 96 10.78 3.42 -15.77
CA ALA A 96 10.31 2.62 -16.90
C ALA A 96 11.41 2.41 -17.95
N LEU A 97 12.15 3.47 -18.33
CA LEU A 97 13.28 3.38 -19.25
C LEU A 97 14.36 2.46 -18.71
N ARG A 98 14.76 2.63 -17.44
CA ARG A 98 15.79 1.81 -16.81
C ARG A 98 15.39 0.34 -16.70
N MET A 99 14.13 0.06 -16.37
CA MET A 99 13.60 -1.30 -16.33
C MET A 99 13.62 -1.91 -17.73
N ALA A 100 13.21 -1.18 -18.76
CA ALA A 100 13.21 -1.64 -20.15
C ALA A 100 14.62 -2.03 -20.64
N GLU A 101 15.66 -1.25 -20.33
CA GLU A 101 17.06 -1.58 -20.69
C GLU A 101 17.50 -2.94 -20.14
N THR A 102 17.04 -3.27 -18.92
CA THR A 102 17.36 -4.55 -18.26
C THR A 102 16.41 -5.68 -18.66
N HIS A 103 15.30 -5.37 -19.34
CA HIS A 103 14.25 -6.31 -19.65
C HIS A 103 14.51 -7.04 -20.98
N LYS A 104 14.74 -8.36 -20.92
CA LYS A 104 15.13 -9.17 -22.09
C LYS A 104 14.08 -9.25 -23.22
N SER A 105 12.84 -8.85 -22.97
CA SER A 105 11.76 -8.90 -23.96
C SER A 105 11.79 -7.73 -24.96
N GLY A 106 12.56 -6.67 -24.69
CA GLY A 106 12.54 -5.43 -25.47
C GLY A 106 11.25 -4.63 -25.32
N VAL A 107 10.46 -4.91 -24.27
CA VAL A 107 9.28 -4.13 -23.91
C VAL A 107 9.72 -2.82 -23.26
N HIS A 108 9.13 -1.71 -23.68
CA HIS A 108 9.34 -0.40 -23.07
C HIS A 108 8.06 0.42 -23.12
N PHE A 109 8.00 1.46 -22.29
CA PHE A 109 6.87 2.37 -22.17
C PHE A 109 7.26 3.75 -22.68
N ASN A 110 6.39 4.38 -23.46
CA ASN A 110 6.55 5.77 -23.90
C ASN A 110 5.63 6.64 -23.04
N TYR A 111 6.24 7.42 -22.14
CA TYR A 111 5.53 8.30 -21.21
C TYR A 111 5.26 9.65 -21.87
N PHE A 112 4.03 9.85 -22.29
CA PHE A 112 3.46 11.15 -22.63
C PHE A 112 2.96 11.85 -21.37
N VAL A 113 2.92 13.18 -21.41
CA VAL A 113 2.38 13.99 -20.32
C VAL A 113 1.68 15.22 -20.89
N VAL A 114 0.47 15.50 -20.40
CA VAL A 114 -0.20 16.76 -20.71
C VAL A 114 0.37 17.88 -19.86
N ASP A 115 0.50 19.06 -20.47
CA ASP A 115 0.74 20.32 -19.78
C ASP A 115 -0.57 21.10 -19.76
N ILE A 116 -1.11 21.32 -18.57
CA ILE A 116 -2.39 21.99 -18.34
C ILE A 116 -2.19 23.37 -17.69
N ASN A 117 -1.03 24.01 -17.95
CA ASN A 117 -0.69 25.35 -17.47
C ASN A 117 -0.76 25.51 -15.94
N GLU A 118 -0.55 24.42 -15.20
CA GLU A 118 -0.57 24.40 -13.73
C GLU A 118 -1.84 25.05 -13.13
N GLU A 119 -2.99 24.89 -13.80
CA GLU A 119 -4.26 25.45 -13.35
C GLU A 119 -4.73 24.88 -11.99
N LEU A 120 -5.47 25.70 -11.24
CA LEU A 120 -5.96 25.38 -9.89
C LEU A 120 -7.22 24.50 -9.90
N SER A 121 -7.15 23.35 -10.57
CA SER A 121 -8.27 22.43 -10.79
C SER A 121 -8.85 21.80 -9.52
N GLY A 122 -8.13 21.86 -8.40
CA GLY A 122 -8.62 21.41 -7.09
C GLY A 122 -9.48 22.46 -6.36
N LEU A 123 -9.42 23.72 -6.79
CA LEU A 123 -10.12 24.85 -6.16
C LEU A 123 -11.19 25.47 -7.09
N TYR A 124 -11.09 25.24 -8.40
CA TYR A 124 -12.02 25.78 -9.38
C TYR A 124 -12.40 24.72 -10.43
N GLY A 125 -13.67 24.35 -10.45
CA GLY A 125 -14.20 23.31 -11.35
C GLY A 125 -14.34 23.72 -12.82
N GLY A 126 -14.38 25.02 -13.12
CA GLY A 126 -14.62 25.53 -14.48
C GLY A 126 -13.57 25.11 -15.52
N VAL A 127 -12.37 24.69 -15.08
CA VAL A 127 -11.32 24.17 -15.98
C VAL A 127 -11.43 22.67 -16.27
N LEU A 128 -12.12 21.90 -15.42
CA LEU A 128 -12.09 20.43 -15.47
C LEU A 128 -12.67 19.87 -16.76
N GLN A 129 -13.76 20.47 -17.26
CA GLN A 129 -14.34 20.08 -18.55
C GLN A 129 -13.34 20.27 -19.69
N ARG A 130 -12.72 21.45 -19.77
CA ARG A 130 -11.73 21.79 -20.80
C ARG A 130 -10.50 20.88 -20.73
N GLN A 131 -10.01 20.58 -19.53
CA GLN A 131 -8.90 19.64 -19.32
C GLN A 131 -9.28 18.23 -19.83
N THR A 132 -10.53 17.79 -19.59
CA THR A 132 -11.03 16.49 -20.06
C THR A 132 -11.09 16.41 -21.58
N GLU A 133 -11.60 17.45 -22.23
CA GLU A 133 -11.66 17.56 -23.70
C GLU A 133 -10.26 17.58 -24.32
N PHE A 134 -9.33 18.32 -23.73
CA PHE A 134 -7.94 18.34 -24.18
C PHE A 134 -7.28 16.96 -24.07
N VAL A 135 -7.41 16.30 -22.91
CA VAL A 135 -6.87 14.95 -22.70
C VAL A 135 -7.47 13.95 -23.69
N HIS A 136 -8.76 14.05 -24.01
CA HIS A 136 -9.39 13.23 -25.05
C HIS A 136 -8.71 13.38 -26.41
N LEU A 137 -8.40 14.62 -26.82
CA LEU A 137 -7.70 14.91 -28.07
C LEU A 137 -6.24 14.42 -28.02
N CYS A 138 -5.55 14.54 -26.88
CA CYS A 138 -4.22 13.98 -26.68
C CYS A 138 -4.19 12.46 -26.83
N VAL A 139 -5.15 11.74 -26.25
CA VAL A 139 -5.26 10.28 -26.42
C VAL A 139 -5.41 9.92 -27.90
N LYS A 140 -6.30 10.60 -28.63
CA LYS A 140 -6.45 10.40 -30.08
C LYS A 140 -5.15 10.68 -30.85
N LYS A 141 -4.45 11.77 -30.51
CA LYS A 141 -3.17 12.16 -31.14
C LYS A 141 -2.08 11.12 -30.89
N ILE A 142 -1.93 10.64 -29.66
CA ILE A 142 -0.92 9.62 -29.29
C ILE A 142 -1.08 8.36 -30.13
N MET A 143 -2.31 7.87 -30.30
CA MET A 143 -2.59 6.68 -31.11
C MET A 143 -2.17 6.83 -32.57
N THR A 144 -2.07 8.06 -33.10
CA THR A 144 -1.61 8.27 -34.49
C THR A 144 -0.14 7.93 -34.70
N PHE A 145 0.71 8.01 -33.67
CA PHE A 145 2.13 7.69 -33.78
C PHE A 145 2.40 6.21 -33.99
N TYR A 146 1.50 5.35 -33.51
CA TYR A 146 1.71 3.90 -33.52
C TYR A 146 1.02 3.16 -34.66
N LYS A 147 0.36 3.86 -35.59
CA LYS A 147 -0.37 3.24 -36.72
C LYS A 147 0.49 2.30 -37.58
N LYS A 148 1.80 2.56 -37.64
CA LYS A 148 2.78 1.78 -38.42
C LYS A 148 3.57 0.77 -37.58
N ALA A 149 3.28 0.65 -36.28
CA ALA A 149 3.90 -0.36 -35.44
C ALA A 149 3.51 -1.77 -35.90
N ARG A 150 4.38 -2.75 -35.68
CA ARG A 150 4.11 -4.15 -36.05
C ARG A 150 2.88 -4.71 -35.33
N HIS A 151 2.72 -4.36 -34.06
CA HIS A 151 1.55 -4.64 -33.24
C HIS A 151 1.07 -3.31 -32.64
N PRO A 152 0.21 -2.56 -33.36
CA PRO A 152 -0.27 -1.27 -32.87
C PRO A 152 -0.99 -1.44 -31.53
N PRO A 153 -0.73 -0.57 -30.54
CA PRO A 153 -1.54 -0.51 -29.33
C PRO A 153 -2.99 -0.20 -29.72
N THR A 154 -3.93 -0.81 -29.00
CA THR A 154 -5.37 -0.51 -29.11
C THR A 154 -5.83 0.49 -28.05
N SER A 155 -5.02 0.71 -27.01
CA SER A 155 -5.32 1.58 -25.87
C SER A 155 -4.08 2.35 -25.39
N VAL A 156 -4.33 3.41 -24.61
CA VAL A 156 -3.34 4.18 -23.85
C VAL A 156 -3.57 3.92 -22.36
N VAL A 157 -2.49 3.66 -21.61
CA VAL A 157 -2.56 3.60 -20.14
C VAL A 157 -2.65 5.01 -19.59
N LEU A 158 -3.61 5.29 -18.70
CA LEU A 158 -3.70 6.59 -18.05
C LEU A 158 -3.09 6.52 -16.65
N VAL A 159 -2.24 7.51 -16.32
CA VAL A 159 -1.74 7.72 -14.96
C VAL A 159 -2.13 9.12 -14.50
N GLY A 160 -3.02 9.23 -13.51
CA GLY A 160 -3.49 10.50 -12.98
C GLY A 160 -2.95 10.79 -11.59
N HIS A 161 -2.43 12.00 -11.35
CA HIS A 161 -2.11 12.46 -9.99
C HIS A 161 -3.16 13.46 -9.52
N SER A 162 -3.64 13.31 -8.28
CA SER A 162 -4.61 14.24 -7.68
C SER A 162 -5.81 14.44 -8.62
N MET A 163 -6.18 15.69 -8.94
CA MET A 163 -7.26 16.01 -9.90
C MET A 163 -7.09 15.39 -11.30
N GLY A 164 -5.87 15.07 -11.74
CA GLY A 164 -5.63 14.41 -13.02
C GLY A 164 -6.26 13.02 -13.13
N GLY A 165 -6.43 12.31 -12.01
CA GLY A 165 -7.17 11.04 -11.98
C GLY A 165 -8.69 11.20 -12.12
N ILE A 166 -9.24 12.34 -11.67
CA ILE A 166 -10.64 12.70 -11.89
C ILE A 166 -10.88 13.05 -13.36
N VAL A 167 -9.96 13.82 -13.96
CA VAL A 167 -9.96 14.10 -15.41
C VAL A 167 -9.88 12.81 -16.22
N ALA A 168 -9.00 11.86 -15.84
CA ALA A 168 -8.88 10.55 -16.49
C ALA A 168 -10.21 9.78 -16.51
N ARG A 169 -10.93 9.74 -15.39
CA ARG A 169 -12.25 9.12 -15.29
C ARG A 169 -13.34 9.92 -16.03
N GLY A 170 -13.20 11.23 -16.08
CA GLY A 170 -14.11 12.13 -16.79
C GLY A 170 -14.17 11.90 -18.29
N LEU A 171 -13.11 11.37 -18.90
CA LEU A 171 -13.07 11.05 -20.33
C LEU A 171 -14.26 10.22 -20.79
N PHE A 172 -14.68 9.25 -19.99
CA PHE A 172 -15.77 8.32 -20.32
C PHE A 172 -17.16 8.97 -20.26
N THR A 173 -17.27 10.19 -19.73
CA THR A 173 -18.51 10.97 -19.74
C THR A 173 -18.68 11.82 -21.00
N LEU A 174 -17.63 11.93 -21.84
CA LEU A 174 -17.71 12.67 -23.09
C LEU A 174 -18.46 11.84 -24.16
N PRO A 175 -19.38 12.44 -24.92
CA PRO A 175 -20.20 11.71 -25.90
C PRO A 175 -19.38 11.08 -27.04
N ASP A 176 -18.28 11.73 -27.45
CA ASP A 176 -17.43 11.29 -28.58
C ASP A 176 -16.17 10.53 -28.14
N PHE A 177 -16.06 10.18 -26.86
CA PHE A 177 -14.96 9.38 -26.34
C PHE A 177 -15.23 7.90 -26.61
N ASN A 178 -14.30 7.23 -27.29
CA ASN A 178 -14.35 5.77 -27.45
C ASN A 178 -13.73 5.10 -26.21
N PRO A 179 -14.51 4.40 -25.36
CA PRO A 179 -14.00 3.74 -24.16
C PRO A 179 -12.92 2.69 -24.42
N ALA A 180 -12.86 2.12 -25.63
CA ALA A 180 -11.86 1.11 -25.98
C ALA A 180 -10.43 1.67 -26.03
N LEU A 181 -10.27 2.99 -26.15
CA LEU A 181 -8.96 3.64 -26.18
C LEU A 181 -8.24 3.62 -24.81
N VAL A 182 -8.91 3.22 -23.74
CA VAL A 182 -8.35 3.12 -22.39
C VAL A 182 -8.86 1.86 -21.72
N ASN A 183 -7.95 0.99 -21.29
CA ASN A 183 -8.30 -0.24 -20.55
C ASN A 183 -7.66 -0.32 -19.16
N THR A 184 -6.77 0.62 -18.82
CA THR A 184 -5.99 0.65 -17.59
C THR A 184 -5.83 2.10 -17.12
N ILE A 185 -6.22 2.36 -15.86
CA ILE A 185 -6.09 3.66 -15.20
C ILE A 185 -5.38 3.44 -13.86
N ILE A 186 -4.33 4.20 -13.60
CA ILE A 186 -3.64 4.23 -12.31
C ILE A 186 -3.74 5.64 -11.76
N THR A 187 -4.25 5.80 -10.53
CA THR A 187 -4.41 7.10 -9.89
C THR A 187 -3.64 7.17 -8.59
N GLN A 188 -2.96 8.29 -8.37
CA GLN A 188 -2.12 8.53 -7.19
C GLN A 188 -2.62 9.78 -6.46
N ALA A 189 -2.99 9.62 -5.20
CA ALA A 189 -3.54 10.68 -4.36
C ALA A 189 -4.76 11.41 -4.97
N THR A 190 -5.56 10.71 -5.79
CA THR A 190 -6.74 11.28 -6.45
C THR A 190 -7.95 11.21 -5.54
N PRO A 191 -8.63 12.33 -5.21
CA PRO A 191 -9.84 12.32 -4.39
C PRO A 191 -11.06 11.84 -5.21
N HIS A 192 -11.28 10.53 -5.35
CA HIS A 192 -12.37 9.95 -6.15
C HIS A 192 -13.77 10.14 -5.57
N GLN A 193 -13.91 10.08 -4.25
CA GLN A 193 -15.22 10.06 -3.60
C GLN A 193 -15.94 11.40 -3.73
N THR A 194 -15.26 12.48 -3.36
CA THR A 194 -15.75 13.86 -3.38
C THR A 194 -14.56 14.82 -3.50
N PRO A 195 -14.76 16.08 -3.92
CA PRO A 195 -13.73 17.10 -3.82
C PRO A 195 -13.22 17.23 -2.38
N VAL A 196 -11.94 17.59 -2.21
CA VAL A 196 -11.37 17.89 -0.88
C VAL A 196 -12.11 19.05 -0.23
N VAL A 197 -12.31 20.11 -1.01
CA VAL A 197 -13.13 21.27 -0.66
C VAL A 197 -14.06 21.57 -1.82
N SER A 198 -15.36 21.64 -1.57
CA SER A 198 -16.35 21.98 -2.59
C SER A 198 -16.56 23.49 -2.63
N LEU A 199 -15.63 24.22 -3.28
CA LEU A 199 -15.63 25.70 -3.32
C LEU A 199 -16.59 26.29 -4.36
N ASP A 200 -16.95 25.53 -5.40
CA ASP A 200 -17.81 26.00 -6.48
C ASP A 200 -18.77 24.91 -7.00
N LYS A 201 -19.83 25.36 -7.69
CA LYS A 201 -20.87 24.48 -8.24
C LYS A 201 -20.37 23.63 -9.40
N ASP A 202 -19.47 24.14 -10.22
CA ASP A 202 -18.96 23.43 -11.40
C ASP A 202 -18.12 22.23 -10.96
N LEU A 203 -17.32 22.38 -9.90
CA LEU A 203 -16.53 21.30 -9.30
C LEU A 203 -17.44 20.19 -8.78
N HIS A 204 -18.46 20.56 -8.00
CA HIS A 204 -19.43 19.59 -7.49
C HIS A 204 -20.17 18.86 -8.63
N THR A 205 -20.70 19.61 -9.60
CA THR A 205 -21.43 19.06 -10.75
C THR A 205 -20.55 18.14 -11.60
N TYR A 206 -19.27 18.49 -11.79
CA TYR A 206 -18.32 17.66 -12.51
C TYR A 206 -18.13 16.31 -11.80
N TYR A 207 -17.93 16.32 -10.47
CA TYR A 207 -17.79 15.10 -9.68
C TYR A 207 -19.03 14.23 -9.69
N GLU A 208 -20.21 14.83 -9.51
CA GLU A 208 -21.49 14.12 -9.58
C GLU A 208 -21.62 13.41 -10.92
N ARG A 209 -21.48 14.13 -12.04
CA ARG A 209 -21.55 13.56 -13.38
C ARG A 209 -20.57 12.40 -13.60
N VAL A 210 -19.31 12.56 -13.17
CA VAL A 210 -18.31 11.50 -13.31
C VAL A 210 -18.66 10.30 -12.42
N ASN A 211 -19.00 10.51 -11.16
CA ASN A 211 -19.31 9.40 -10.26
C ASN A 211 -20.62 8.69 -10.62
N GLU A 212 -21.65 9.42 -11.04
CA GLU A 212 -22.92 8.86 -11.51
C GLU A 212 -22.74 7.98 -12.75
N TYR A 213 -21.97 8.42 -13.74
CA TYR A 213 -21.68 7.60 -14.91
C TYR A 213 -21.04 6.28 -14.53
N TRP A 214 -19.97 6.33 -13.71
CA TRP A 214 -19.23 5.13 -13.28
C TRP A 214 -20.05 4.20 -12.38
N ARG A 215 -21.00 4.74 -11.59
CA ARG A 215 -21.95 3.97 -10.77
C ARG A 215 -23.10 3.37 -11.58
N SER A 216 -23.51 4.01 -12.66
CA SER A 216 -24.69 3.59 -13.43
C SER A 216 -24.50 2.20 -14.02
N ALA A 217 -25.59 1.43 -14.14
CA ALA A 217 -25.55 0.10 -14.76
C ALA A 217 -24.99 0.14 -16.19
N THR A 218 -25.36 1.18 -16.96
CA THR A 218 -24.85 1.41 -18.31
C THR A 218 -23.35 1.68 -18.33
N GLY A 219 -22.85 2.54 -17.45
CA GLY A 219 -21.42 2.82 -17.33
C GLY A 219 -20.65 1.58 -16.90
N GLN A 220 -21.10 0.87 -15.86
CA GLN A 220 -20.45 -0.37 -15.42
C GLN A 220 -20.40 -1.44 -16.53
N ALA A 221 -21.46 -1.59 -17.31
CA ALA A 221 -21.47 -2.50 -18.45
C ALA A 221 -20.47 -2.08 -19.54
N ASN A 222 -20.42 -0.78 -19.88
CA ASN A 222 -19.52 -0.23 -20.89
C ASN A 222 -18.04 -0.21 -20.47
N LEU A 223 -17.76 -0.31 -19.16
CA LEU A 223 -16.42 -0.19 -18.59
C LEU A 223 -15.86 -1.52 -18.05
N ARG A 224 -16.49 -2.66 -18.36
CA ARG A 224 -16.02 -3.98 -17.90
C ARG A 224 -14.59 -4.31 -18.35
N HIS A 225 -14.13 -3.75 -19.46
CA HIS A 225 -12.77 -3.91 -19.95
C HIS A 225 -11.76 -2.95 -19.30
N VAL A 226 -12.17 -2.04 -18.42
CA VAL A 226 -11.31 -1.04 -17.79
C VAL A 226 -10.96 -1.47 -16.36
N THR A 227 -9.68 -1.50 -16.03
CA THR A 227 -9.18 -1.76 -14.67
C THR A 227 -8.62 -0.49 -14.05
N VAL A 228 -9.01 -0.16 -12.81
CA VAL A 228 -8.60 1.06 -12.11
C VAL A 228 -7.87 0.73 -10.81
N VAL A 229 -6.66 1.26 -10.65
CA VAL A 229 -5.87 1.17 -9.41
C VAL A 229 -5.78 2.56 -8.80
N SER A 230 -6.13 2.69 -7.53
CA SER A 230 -5.99 3.93 -6.77
C SER A 230 -5.12 3.73 -5.54
N THR A 231 -4.11 4.59 -5.38
CA THR A 231 -3.26 4.63 -4.19
C THR A 231 -3.34 5.98 -3.51
N GLY A 232 -3.61 6.02 -2.21
CA GLY A 232 -3.57 7.24 -1.39
C GLY A 232 -2.38 7.28 -0.45
N GLY A 233 -1.85 8.47 -0.18
CA GLY A 233 -0.55 8.64 0.50
C GLY A 233 -0.51 8.31 1.99
N GLY A 234 -1.63 7.94 2.60
CA GLY A 234 -1.68 7.70 4.04
C GLY A 234 -1.61 9.00 4.85
N HIS A 235 -1.12 8.92 6.09
CA HIS A 235 -1.26 9.99 7.09
C HIS A 235 -0.47 11.27 6.78
N ARG A 236 0.56 11.21 5.94
CA ARG A 236 1.33 12.37 5.48
C ARG A 236 0.65 13.15 4.35
N ASP A 237 -0.35 12.58 3.68
CA ASP A 237 -1.12 13.32 2.69
C ASP A 237 -2.16 14.19 3.38
N ALA A 238 -1.72 15.36 3.83
CA ALA A 238 -2.58 16.34 4.49
C ALA A 238 -3.57 17.01 3.52
N GLN A 239 -3.37 16.88 2.20
CA GLN A 239 -4.28 17.46 1.20
C GLN A 239 -5.42 16.49 0.86
N VAL A 240 -5.09 15.23 0.60
CA VAL A 240 -6.05 14.21 0.19
C VAL A 240 -5.95 12.99 1.12
N ARG A 241 -6.87 12.94 2.09
CA ARG A 241 -6.99 11.78 3.00
C ARG A 241 -7.27 10.49 2.21
N TYR A 242 -6.72 9.37 2.66
CA TYR A 242 -6.89 8.08 1.99
C TYR A 242 -8.36 7.71 1.73
N ALA A 243 -9.27 8.01 2.66
CA ALA A 243 -10.69 7.75 2.51
C ALA A 243 -11.30 8.37 1.24
N LEU A 244 -10.81 9.53 0.79
CA LEU A 244 -11.27 10.18 -0.44
C LEU A 244 -10.70 9.50 -1.69
N THR A 245 -9.57 8.81 -1.58
CA THR A 245 -8.89 8.16 -2.71
C THR A 245 -9.44 6.80 -3.10
N ARG A 246 -10.40 6.29 -2.33
CA ARG A 246 -10.97 4.96 -2.54
C ARG A 246 -11.97 4.96 -3.69
N LEU A 247 -12.09 3.80 -4.34
CA LEU A 247 -12.99 3.57 -5.48
C LEU A 247 -14.29 2.84 -5.09
N ASP A 248 -14.53 2.56 -3.81
CA ASP A 248 -15.72 1.81 -3.38
C ASP A 248 -17.00 2.52 -3.78
N GLY A 249 -17.97 1.72 -4.24
CA GLY A 249 -19.25 2.24 -4.70
C GLY A 249 -19.12 3.19 -5.89
N ILE A 250 -18.00 3.19 -6.62
CA ILE A 250 -17.78 4.01 -7.81
C ILE A 250 -17.38 3.11 -8.99
N VAL A 251 -16.33 2.32 -8.83
CA VAL A 251 -15.88 1.34 -9.83
C VAL A 251 -16.34 -0.04 -9.37
N ALA A 252 -16.68 -0.92 -10.31
CA ALA A 252 -17.02 -2.31 -9.99
C ALA A 252 -15.86 -2.98 -9.20
N GLU A 253 -16.18 -3.71 -8.14
CA GLU A 253 -15.18 -4.28 -7.22
C GLU A 253 -14.19 -5.22 -7.93
N ASP A 254 -14.66 -5.97 -8.94
CA ASP A 254 -13.82 -6.85 -9.76
C ASP A 254 -12.94 -6.09 -10.78
N ARG A 255 -13.02 -4.76 -10.82
CA ARG A 255 -12.25 -3.86 -11.70
C ARG A 255 -11.50 -2.78 -10.93
N ALA A 256 -11.52 -2.81 -9.61
CA ALA A 256 -10.97 -1.77 -8.75
C ALA A 256 -9.95 -2.33 -7.76
N VAL A 257 -8.86 -1.60 -7.55
CA VAL A 257 -7.97 -1.77 -6.40
C VAL A 257 -7.82 -0.41 -5.73
N SER A 258 -8.08 -0.36 -4.42
CA SER A 258 -7.80 0.81 -3.58
C SER A 258 -6.88 0.38 -2.44
N ALA A 259 -5.74 1.05 -2.29
CA ALA A 259 -4.75 0.74 -1.25
C ALA A 259 -4.06 2.00 -0.72
N SER A 260 -3.79 2.06 0.59
CA SER A 260 -2.93 3.12 1.14
C SER A 260 -1.47 2.77 0.88
N THR A 261 -0.61 3.74 0.59
CA THR A 261 0.83 3.49 0.37
C THR A 261 1.53 2.87 1.58
N THR A 262 0.94 3.04 2.78
CA THR A 262 1.38 2.40 4.02
C THR A 262 1.04 0.90 4.07
N ALA A 263 0.03 0.46 3.33
CA ALA A 263 -0.43 -0.92 3.25
C ALA A 263 0.20 -1.70 2.10
N VAL A 264 0.57 -0.99 1.03
CA VAL A 264 1.14 -1.58 -0.18
C VAL A 264 2.45 -2.33 0.17
N PRO A 265 2.54 -3.65 -0.11
CA PRO A 265 3.74 -4.43 0.14
C PRO A 265 4.97 -3.86 -0.57
N LYS A 266 6.14 -3.91 0.06
CA LYS A 266 7.39 -3.27 -0.41
C LYS A 266 7.37 -1.73 -0.45
N SER A 267 6.26 -1.09 -0.09
CA SER A 267 6.18 0.34 0.18
C SER A 267 6.26 0.60 1.68
N TRP A 268 5.20 0.27 2.42
CA TRP A 268 5.06 0.52 3.87
C TRP A 268 5.48 1.91 4.33
N VAL A 269 5.24 2.91 3.50
CA VAL A 269 5.59 4.30 3.78
C VAL A 269 4.39 5.19 3.50
N SER A 270 4.18 6.16 4.39
CA SER A 270 3.27 7.24 4.08
C SER A 270 3.97 8.23 3.15
N THR A 271 3.26 8.78 2.18
CA THR A 271 3.72 9.81 1.25
C THR A 271 2.94 11.09 1.49
N ASP A 272 3.59 12.26 1.48
CA ASP A 272 2.83 13.49 1.28
C ASP A 272 2.22 13.56 -0.13
N HIS A 273 1.33 14.54 -0.34
CA HIS A 273 0.55 14.66 -1.56
C HIS A 273 1.41 14.68 -2.84
N ARG A 274 2.57 15.33 -2.79
CA ARG A 274 3.49 15.39 -3.91
C ARG A 274 4.29 14.11 -4.00
N CYS A 275 4.81 13.60 -2.87
CA CYS A 275 5.61 12.35 -2.77
C CYS A 275 4.93 11.14 -3.41
N ALA A 276 3.59 11.11 -3.49
CA ALA A 276 2.83 10.05 -4.13
C ALA A 276 3.34 9.66 -5.54
N VAL A 277 3.90 10.60 -6.32
CA VAL A 277 4.35 10.34 -7.72
C VAL A 277 5.86 10.07 -7.87
N TRP A 278 6.67 10.30 -6.84
CA TRP A 278 8.15 10.20 -6.91
C TRP A 278 8.78 9.36 -5.80
N CYS A 279 7.97 8.84 -4.87
CA CYS A 279 8.40 7.84 -3.90
C CYS A 279 8.89 6.58 -4.62
N ARG A 280 10.18 6.26 -4.49
CA ARG A 280 10.83 5.17 -5.25
C ARG A 280 10.14 3.84 -5.06
N GLN A 281 9.71 3.52 -3.84
CA GLN A 281 9.00 2.28 -3.54
C GLN A 281 7.72 2.13 -4.38
N MET A 282 6.88 3.17 -4.39
CA MET A 282 5.63 3.18 -5.15
C MET A 282 5.85 3.24 -6.67
N VAL A 283 6.85 4.00 -7.12
CA VAL A 283 7.23 4.08 -8.55
C VAL A 283 7.69 2.72 -9.06
N LEU A 284 8.62 2.05 -8.37
CA LEU A 284 9.10 0.71 -8.75
C LEU A 284 7.97 -0.31 -8.77
N LEU A 285 7.05 -0.25 -7.81
CA LEU A 285 5.91 -1.14 -7.73
C LEU A 285 4.93 -0.93 -8.88
N THR A 286 4.62 0.33 -9.18
CA THR A 286 3.75 0.71 -10.31
C THR A 286 4.35 0.22 -11.62
N GLN A 287 5.65 0.41 -11.83
CA GLN A 287 6.31 -0.08 -13.04
C GLN A 287 6.31 -1.61 -13.12
N ARG A 288 6.63 -2.32 -12.03
CA ARG A 288 6.56 -3.80 -12.02
C ARG A 288 5.17 -4.30 -12.41
N ALA A 289 4.12 -3.72 -11.84
CA ALA A 289 2.75 -4.06 -12.21
C ALA A 289 2.46 -3.79 -13.70
N LEU A 290 2.92 -2.65 -14.24
CA LEU A 290 2.77 -2.33 -15.67
C LEU A 290 3.52 -3.32 -16.58
N PHE A 291 4.75 -3.72 -16.23
CA PHE A 291 5.49 -4.73 -16.99
C PHE A 291 4.81 -6.12 -16.92
N ASP A 292 4.24 -6.48 -15.77
CA ASP A 292 3.60 -7.79 -15.57
C ASP A 292 2.25 -7.95 -16.28
N ILE A 293 1.57 -6.85 -16.62
CA ILE A 293 0.34 -6.87 -17.44
C ILE A 293 0.59 -6.84 -18.95
N VAL A 294 1.85 -6.80 -19.38
CA VAL A 294 2.20 -6.83 -20.81
C VAL A 294 2.00 -8.23 -21.36
N ASP A 295 1.22 -8.33 -22.43
CA ASP A 295 1.06 -9.56 -23.19
C ASP A 295 2.36 -9.88 -23.93
N SER A 296 2.93 -11.05 -23.64
CA SER A 296 4.22 -11.47 -24.19
C SER A 296 4.22 -11.66 -25.72
N SER A 297 3.06 -11.90 -26.34
CA SER A 297 2.93 -12.13 -27.78
C SER A 297 2.83 -10.82 -28.55
N THR A 298 2.06 -9.86 -28.05
CA THR A 298 1.83 -8.56 -28.71
C THR A 298 2.83 -7.49 -28.27
N LYS A 299 3.48 -7.68 -27.11
CA LYS A 299 4.29 -6.66 -26.40
C LYS A 299 3.49 -5.38 -26.08
N GLN A 300 2.17 -5.51 -25.95
CA GLN A 300 1.25 -4.43 -25.58
C GLN A 300 0.53 -4.79 -24.28
N ILE A 301 -0.20 -3.84 -23.69
CA ILE A 301 -1.05 -4.12 -22.52
C ILE A 301 -2.05 -5.22 -22.86
N SER A 302 -2.09 -6.26 -22.02
CA SER A 302 -3.04 -7.35 -22.18
C SER A 302 -4.48 -6.83 -22.23
N GLN A 303 -5.29 -7.39 -23.13
CA GLN A 303 -6.71 -7.06 -23.23
C GLN A 303 -7.54 -7.80 -22.17
N ASP A 304 -7.01 -8.87 -21.59
CA ASP A 304 -7.66 -9.63 -20.51
C ASP A 304 -7.69 -8.79 -19.21
N ALA A 305 -8.88 -8.29 -18.87
CA ALA A 305 -9.07 -7.46 -17.69
C ALA A 305 -8.93 -8.24 -16.39
N ASP A 306 -9.19 -9.56 -16.37
CA ASP A 306 -9.02 -10.40 -15.19
C ASP A 306 -7.55 -10.66 -14.91
N LEU A 307 -6.75 -10.88 -15.96
CA LEU A 307 -5.29 -10.94 -15.87
C LEU A 307 -4.73 -9.67 -15.23
N ARG A 308 -5.11 -8.50 -15.78
CA ARG A 308 -4.65 -7.22 -15.25
C ARG A 308 -5.04 -7.05 -13.80
N MET A 309 -6.28 -7.41 -13.45
CA MET A 309 -6.75 -7.27 -12.08
C MET A 309 -6.01 -8.18 -11.10
N LYS A 310 -5.69 -9.42 -11.49
CA LYS A 310 -4.85 -10.34 -10.69
C LYS A 310 -3.44 -9.77 -10.44
N VAL A 311 -2.81 -9.19 -11.47
CA VAL A 311 -1.49 -8.53 -11.33
C VAL A 311 -1.58 -7.37 -10.35
N PHE A 312 -2.59 -6.50 -10.49
CA PHE A 312 -2.75 -5.35 -9.62
C PHE A 312 -3.06 -5.75 -8.17
N GLN A 313 -3.93 -6.74 -7.93
CA GLN A 313 -4.18 -7.28 -6.59
C GLN A 313 -2.91 -7.89 -5.97
N HIS A 314 -2.09 -8.57 -6.77
CA HIS A 314 -0.81 -9.12 -6.33
C HIS A 314 0.17 -8.04 -5.89
N HIS A 315 0.38 -6.99 -6.69
CA HIS A 315 1.35 -5.94 -6.36
C HIS A 315 0.86 -4.98 -5.27
N PHE A 316 -0.41 -4.58 -5.28
CA PHE A 316 -0.92 -3.51 -4.42
C PHE A 316 -1.59 -3.99 -3.13
N LEU A 317 -2.05 -5.26 -3.04
CA LEU A 317 -2.77 -5.78 -1.86
C LEU A 317 -2.09 -6.97 -1.18
N SER A 318 -1.58 -7.94 -1.95
CA SER A 318 -1.29 -9.29 -1.44
C SER A 318 0.01 -9.91 -1.98
N TYR A 319 1.09 -9.14 -1.98
CA TYR A 319 2.39 -9.64 -2.46
C TYR A 319 2.97 -10.71 -1.52
N ASN A 320 2.99 -11.96 -1.99
CA ASN A 320 3.39 -13.15 -1.23
C ASN A 320 4.82 -13.64 -1.51
N ALA A 321 5.66 -12.81 -2.13
CA ALA A 321 7.03 -13.13 -2.53
C ALA A 321 7.18 -14.24 -3.60
N LEU A 322 6.07 -14.68 -4.21
CA LEU A 322 6.12 -15.56 -5.37
C LEU A 322 6.35 -14.75 -6.67
N PRO A 323 7.14 -15.27 -7.64
CA PRO A 323 7.35 -14.64 -8.94
C PRO A 323 6.10 -14.56 -9.81
N SER A 324 5.13 -15.46 -9.61
CA SER A 324 3.95 -15.54 -10.45
C SER A 324 2.70 -15.16 -9.67
N TYR A 325 1.99 -14.16 -10.20
CA TYR A 325 0.60 -13.83 -9.89
C TYR A 325 -0.39 -14.84 -10.53
N LEU A 326 0.13 -15.69 -11.43
CA LEU A 326 -0.41 -16.91 -12.04
C LEU A 326 -1.41 -17.72 -11.23
N THR A 327 -0.85 -18.41 -10.24
CA THR A 327 -1.39 -19.44 -9.34
C THR A 327 -0.20 -20.28 -8.87
N HIS A 328 -0.06 -20.44 -7.55
CA HIS A 328 0.73 -21.52 -6.93
C HIS A 328 -0.04 -22.15 -5.76
N ALA A 329 -1.30 -21.77 -5.55
CA ALA A 329 -2.12 -22.39 -4.51
C ALA A 329 -2.21 -23.89 -4.80
N ASN A 330 -1.70 -24.69 -3.87
CA ASN A 330 -1.65 -26.16 -3.95
C ASN A 330 -0.77 -26.74 -5.06
N SER A 331 0.26 -26.02 -5.52
CA SER A 331 1.27 -26.62 -6.41
C SER A 331 2.02 -27.75 -5.68
N THR A 332 2.28 -28.85 -6.36
CA THR A 332 3.07 -29.96 -5.80
C THR A 332 4.55 -29.66 -5.97
N ILE A 333 5.28 -29.61 -4.85
CA ILE A 333 6.73 -29.43 -4.80
C ILE A 333 7.38 -30.80 -4.64
N LYS A 334 8.37 -31.09 -5.48
CA LYS A 334 9.22 -32.28 -5.35
C LYS A 334 10.38 -31.99 -4.40
N LEU A 335 10.54 -32.82 -3.38
CA LEU A 335 11.58 -32.68 -2.36
C LEU A 335 12.82 -33.49 -2.74
N ASP A 336 14.00 -32.99 -2.36
CA ASP A 336 15.27 -33.67 -2.59
C ASP A 336 15.44 -34.82 -1.58
N PRO A 337 15.49 -36.09 -2.03
CA PRO A 337 15.63 -37.23 -1.13
C PRO A 337 16.97 -37.27 -0.39
N LYS A 338 17.99 -36.51 -0.83
CA LYS A 338 19.31 -36.43 -0.19
C LYS A 338 19.43 -35.30 0.83
N ALA A 339 18.43 -34.42 0.91
CA ALA A 339 18.45 -33.31 1.86
C ALA A 339 18.32 -33.79 3.30
N GLN A 340 18.91 -33.04 4.22
CA GLN A 340 18.83 -33.33 5.65
C GLN A 340 17.47 -32.89 6.21
N TRP A 341 16.81 -33.74 6.99
CA TRP A 341 15.56 -33.43 7.66
C TRP A 341 15.79 -33.25 9.16
N GLU A 342 15.27 -32.16 9.73
CA GLU A 342 15.25 -31.91 11.16
C GLU A 342 13.81 -31.76 11.62
N VAL A 343 13.41 -32.49 12.67
CA VAL A 343 12.07 -32.39 13.25
C VAL A 343 12.10 -31.40 14.41
N LYS A 344 11.21 -30.41 14.40
CA LYS A 344 11.03 -29.43 15.48
C LYS A 344 9.66 -29.59 16.12
N SER A 345 9.60 -30.35 17.20
CA SER A 345 8.36 -30.63 17.94
C SER A 345 8.08 -29.61 19.04
N GLU A 346 8.97 -28.68 19.35
CA GLU A 346 8.72 -27.66 20.36
C GLU A 346 7.61 -26.68 19.92
N ARG A 347 6.81 -26.18 20.87
CA ARG A 347 5.74 -25.20 20.60
C ARG A 347 6.27 -23.93 19.92
N SER A 348 7.40 -23.41 20.39
CA SER A 348 8.08 -22.26 19.82
C SER A 348 9.55 -22.58 19.66
N TRP A 349 10.12 -22.28 18.50
CA TRP A 349 11.52 -22.55 18.19
C TRP A 349 12.10 -21.51 17.25
N THR A 350 13.42 -21.38 17.30
CA THR A 350 14.19 -20.52 16.40
C THR A 350 15.32 -21.32 15.74
N PHE A 351 15.55 -21.06 14.47
CA PHE A 351 16.68 -21.57 13.71
C PHE A 351 17.43 -20.38 13.12
N MET A 352 18.72 -20.29 13.45
CA MET A 352 19.59 -19.22 12.96
C MET A 352 20.86 -19.82 12.40
N SER A 353 21.25 -19.43 11.19
CA SER A 353 22.49 -19.88 10.58
C SER A 353 23.14 -18.78 9.74
N ARG A 354 24.46 -18.62 9.88
CA ARG A 354 25.23 -17.67 9.07
C ARG A 354 25.28 -18.10 7.60
N LYS A 355 25.32 -19.41 7.32
CA LYS A 355 25.42 -19.96 5.97
C LYS A 355 24.85 -21.37 5.93
N ILE A 356 24.03 -21.65 4.92
CA ILE A 356 23.50 -22.99 4.65
C ILE A 356 24.38 -23.68 3.60
N ALA A 357 25.02 -24.79 3.99
CA ALA A 357 25.96 -25.52 3.13
C ALA A 357 25.27 -26.48 2.16
N GLY A 358 24.21 -27.16 2.59
CA GLY A 358 23.41 -28.10 1.79
C GLY A 358 21.92 -27.86 2.02
N THR A 359 21.09 -28.31 1.08
CA THR A 359 19.63 -28.22 1.23
C THR A 359 19.17 -29.02 2.45
N SER A 360 18.31 -28.41 3.26
CA SER A 360 17.72 -29.03 4.44
C SER A 360 16.24 -28.67 4.57
N TYR A 361 15.51 -29.51 5.30
CA TYR A 361 14.09 -29.36 5.56
C TYR A 361 13.84 -29.38 7.07
N ILE A 362 13.08 -28.40 7.57
CA ILE A 362 12.58 -28.45 8.95
C ILE A 362 11.13 -28.90 8.91
N ALA A 363 10.85 -30.06 9.51
CA ALA A 363 9.51 -30.60 9.65
C ALA A 363 8.92 -30.24 11.01
N VAL A 364 7.75 -29.59 11.00
CA VAL A 364 7.00 -29.20 12.20
C VAL A 364 5.75 -30.06 12.26
N PRO A 365 5.64 -31.00 13.20
CA PRO A 365 4.45 -31.83 13.32
C PRO A 365 3.28 -30.98 13.80
N LEU A 366 2.12 -31.18 13.17
CA LEU A 366 0.86 -30.57 13.59
C LEU A 366 0.16 -31.49 14.59
N LEU A 367 0.72 -31.57 15.79
CA LEU A 367 0.15 -32.39 16.86
C LEU A 367 -1.12 -31.72 17.40
N VAL A 368 -2.27 -32.36 17.17
CA VAL A 368 -3.58 -31.92 17.70
C VAL A 368 -3.62 -32.01 19.25
N GLU A 369 -2.72 -32.78 19.87
CA GLU A 369 -2.67 -33.00 21.31
C GLU A 369 -2.37 -31.73 22.15
N GLU A 370 -1.75 -30.67 21.57
CA GLU A 370 -1.33 -29.47 22.33
C GLU A 370 -2.37 -28.33 22.45
N ARG A 371 -3.67 -28.57 22.14
CA ARG A 371 -4.72 -27.50 22.11
C ARG A 371 -4.35 -26.28 21.24
N SER A 372 -3.44 -26.41 20.30
CA SER A 372 -3.08 -25.36 19.34
C SER A 372 -3.93 -25.50 18.08
N ASP A 373 -4.37 -24.39 17.52
CA ASP A 373 -5.23 -24.35 16.32
C ASP A 373 -4.57 -23.59 15.16
N SER A 374 -3.40 -22.97 15.42
CA SER A 374 -2.68 -22.13 14.48
C SER A 374 -1.16 -22.29 14.59
N LEU A 375 -0.48 -22.08 13.47
CA LEU A 375 0.97 -22.01 13.36
C LEU A 375 1.37 -20.72 12.65
N LEU A 376 2.29 -19.96 13.26
CA LEU A 376 3.01 -18.90 12.59
C LEU A 376 4.43 -19.37 12.26
N VAL A 377 4.87 -19.17 11.02
CA VAL A 377 6.27 -19.31 10.62
C VAL A 377 6.74 -17.99 10.02
N MET A 378 7.84 -17.45 10.55
CA MET A 378 8.52 -16.26 10.06
C MET A 378 9.90 -16.63 9.53
N SER A 379 10.30 -16.06 8.39
CA SER A 379 11.60 -16.34 7.79
C SER A 379 12.10 -15.19 6.92
N ASN A 380 13.41 -15.10 6.72
CA ASN A 380 14.03 -14.23 5.72
C ASN A 380 14.55 -14.96 4.47
N LEU A 381 14.16 -16.23 4.27
CA LEU A 381 14.57 -17.07 3.14
C LEU A 381 14.28 -16.43 1.78
N THR A 382 15.24 -16.47 0.85
CA THR A 382 15.11 -15.81 -0.46
C THR A 382 14.42 -16.65 -1.52
N ASN A 383 14.28 -17.97 -1.32
CA ASN A 383 13.52 -18.81 -2.22
C ASN A 383 12.02 -18.48 -2.16
N PRO A 384 11.34 -18.37 -3.31
CA PRO A 384 9.90 -18.15 -3.36
C PRO A 384 9.09 -19.28 -2.74
N GLU A 385 9.39 -20.52 -3.14
CA GLU A 385 8.77 -21.72 -2.59
C GLU A 385 9.55 -22.15 -1.36
N TRP A 386 9.03 -21.83 -0.18
CA TRP A 386 9.74 -21.99 1.10
C TRP A 386 8.93 -22.74 2.16
N LEU A 387 7.62 -22.90 1.95
CA LEU A 387 6.72 -23.52 2.90
C LEU A 387 5.76 -24.46 2.19
N CYS A 388 5.60 -25.66 2.72
CA CYS A 388 4.62 -26.64 2.23
C CYS A 388 4.14 -27.54 3.36
N TYR A 389 3.14 -28.38 3.09
CA TYR A 389 2.74 -29.45 4.01
C TYR A 389 2.76 -30.81 3.32
N CYS A 390 3.00 -31.85 4.10
CA CYS A 390 2.86 -33.25 3.66
C CYS A 390 2.51 -34.15 4.85
N GLU A 391 2.04 -35.35 4.55
CA GLU A 391 1.83 -36.40 5.53
C GLU A 391 3.05 -37.31 5.53
N ILE A 392 3.72 -37.45 6.68
CA ILE A 392 4.86 -38.36 6.84
C ILE A 392 4.30 -39.68 7.41
N PRO A 393 4.21 -40.76 6.62
CA PRO A 393 3.62 -42.00 7.10
C PRO A 393 4.45 -42.65 8.21
N SER A 394 3.77 -43.39 9.09
CA SER A 394 4.40 -44.20 10.13
C SER A 394 5.57 -45.05 9.59
N GLY A 395 6.77 -44.88 10.16
CA GLY A 395 7.99 -45.59 9.77
C GLY A 395 8.86 -44.88 8.72
N LYS A 396 8.39 -43.75 8.16
CA LYS A 396 9.22 -42.83 7.35
C LYS A 396 9.64 -41.62 8.17
N THR A 397 10.69 -40.94 7.70
CA THR A 397 11.21 -39.71 8.31
C THR A 397 11.10 -38.49 7.39
N SER A 398 10.59 -38.68 6.17
CA SER A 398 10.54 -37.64 5.13
C SER A 398 9.42 -37.90 4.11
N CYS A 399 9.09 -36.85 3.36
CA CYS A 399 8.18 -36.90 2.22
C CYS A 399 8.97 -36.77 0.90
N GLU A 400 8.45 -37.37 -0.17
CA GLU A 400 8.98 -37.18 -1.54
C GLU A 400 8.41 -35.93 -2.21
N THR A 401 7.17 -35.60 -1.87
CA THR A 401 6.44 -34.44 -2.39
C THR A 401 5.68 -33.75 -1.27
N CYS A 402 5.44 -32.45 -1.42
CA CYS A 402 4.59 -31.67 -0.53
C CYS A 402 3.73 -30.67 -1.31
N THR A 403 2.65 -30.21 -0.69
CA THR A 403 1.73 -29.23 -1.26
C THR A 403 2.11 -27.83 -0.80
N SER A 404 2.37 -26.91 -1.73
CA SER A 404 2.83 -25.55 -1.43
C SER A 404 1.84 -24.78 -0.56
N LEU A 405 2.38 -24.13 0.48
CA LEU A 405 1.70 -23.14 1.31
C LEU A 405 2.34 -21.75 1.16
N SER A 406 3.35 -21.60 0.29
CA SER A 406 4.07 -20.35 0.12
C SER A 406 3.15 -19.20 -0.32
N ALA A 407 2.03 -19.51 -0.98
CA ALA A 407 1.02 -18.52 -1.38
C ALA A 407 0.35 -17.80 -0.21
N HIS A 408 0.31 -18.40 0.99
CA HIS A 408 -0.21 -17.79 2.22
C HIS A 408 0.78 -16.82 2.90
N SER A 409 1.96 -16.63 2.31
CA SER A 409 2.99 -15.77 2.88
C SER A 409 2.65 -14.29 2.65
N ARG A 410 3.07 -13.43 3.59
CA ARG A 410 3.09 -11.98 3.42
C ARG A 410 4.45 -11.45 3.85
N LEU A 411 4.92 -10.38 3.19
CA LEU A 411 6.16 -9.72 3.57
C LEU A 411 5.96 -8.83 4.81
N LEU A 412 7.04 -8.60 5.56
CA LEU A 412 7.11 -7.62 6.66
C LEU A 412 8.27 -6.64 6.45
N PRO A 413 8.13 -5.38 6.89
CA PRO A 413 9.24 -4.44 6.91
C PRO A 413 10.36 -4.87 7.87
N PRO A 414 11.59 -4.39 7.64
CA PRO A 414 11.98 -3.39 6.64
C PRO A 414 12.15 -3.97 5.24
N LEU A 415 12.03 -3.11 4.21
CA LEU A 415 12.02 -3.47 2.78
C LEU A 415 13.10 -4.48 2.34
N TYR A 416 14.33 -4.28 2.80
CA TYR A 416 15.49 -5.08 2.38
C TYR A 416 15.77 -6.29 3.29
N SER A 417 14.91 -6.57 4.27
CA SER A 417 15.07 -7.73 5.15
C SER A 417 14.68 -9.05 4.49
N ASN A 418 13.82 -9.00 3.48
CA ASN A 418 13.14 -10.16 2.90
C ASN A 418 12.36 -10.99 3.96
N THR A 419 12.03 -10.37 5.10
CA THR A 419 11.23 -11.01 6.14
C THR A 419 9.84 -11.27 5.60
N LYS A 420 9.40 -12.51 5.74
CA LYS A 420 8.07 -12.96 5.38
C LYS A 420 7.52 -13.84 6.49
N PHE A 421 6.21 -13.89 6.59
CA PHE A 421 5.53 -14.77 7.52
C PHE A 421 4.39 -15.49 6.81
N ALA A 422 4.06 -16.67 7.30
CA ALA A 422 2.85 -17.39 6.97
C ALA A 422 2.14 -17.74 8.28
N ARG A 423 0.85 -17.42 8.35
CA ARG A 423 -0.06 -17.81 9.42
C ARG A 423 -0.98 -18.89 8.85
N ILE A 424 -0.91 -20.10 9.40
CA ILE A 424 -1.66 -21.26 8.94
C ILE A 424 -2.65 -21.63 10.05
N SER A 425 -3.95 -21.57 9.75
CA SER A 425 -4.95 -22.19 10.63
C SER A 425 -5.03 -23.68 10.33
N PHE A 426 -5.14 -24.50 11.36
CA PHE A 426 -5.31 -25.95 11.21
C PHE A 426 -6.68 -26.32 10.63
N LYS A 427 -7.59 -25.36 10.52
CA LYS A 427 -8.87 -25.51 9.81
C LYS A 427 -8.72 -25.39 8.28
N ASP A 428 -7.67 -24.72 7.80
CA ASP A 428 -7.46 -24.42 6.37
C ASP A 428 -6.81 -25.59 5.61
N ILE A 429 -6.29 -26.58 6.34
CA ILE A 429 -5.60 -27.75 5.79
C ILE A 429 -6.15 -29.04 6.42
N PRO A 430 -6.15 -30.17 5.69
CA PRO A 430 -6.52 -31.46 6.27
C PRO A 430 -5.43 -31.89 7.25
N VAL A 431 -5.66 -31.70 8.55
CA VAL A 431 -4.73 -32.09 9.61
C VAL A 431 -5.06 -33.50 10.09
N THR A 432 -4.08 -34.39 9.97
CA THR A 432 -4.02 -35.72 10.58
C THR A 432 -2.85 -35.77 11.57
N ASN A 433 -2.74 -36.83 12.36
CA ASN A 433 -1.62 -37.00 13.30
C ASN A 433 -0.24 -37.09 12.60
N ASP A 434 -0.24 -37.38 11.30
CA ASP A 434 0.95 -37.52 10.47
C ASP A 434 1.26 -36.25 9.64
N THR A 435 0.43 -35.20 9.75
CA THR A 435 0.62 -33.95 8.99
C THR A 435 1.78 -33.14 9.55
N HIS A 436 2.69 -32.74 8.66
CA HIS A 436 3.83 -31.90 8.97
C HIS A 436 3.86 -30.67 8.06
N ILE A 437 4.16 -29.51 8.63
CA ILE A 437 4.57 -28.33 7.88
C ILE A 437 6.08 -28.44 7.64
N VAL A 438 6.50 -28.23 6.40
CA VAL A 438 7.89 -28.36 5.97
C VAL A 438 8.40 -27.00 5.52
N VAL A 439 9.44 -26.51 6.20
CA VAL A 439 10.19 -25.31 5.80
C VAL A 439 11.36 -25.72 4.91
N ILE A 440 11.37 -25.21 3.68
CA ILE A 440 12.37 -25.54 2.66
C ILE A 440 13.55 -24.55 2.73
N ILE A 441 14.71 -25.06 3.12
CA ILE A 441 15.95 -24.28 3.28
C ILE A 441 16.97 -24.72 2.21
N PRO A 442 17.05 -24.03 1.06
CA PRO A 442 17.99 -24.40 0.02
C PRO A 442 19.44 -24.07 0.40
N SER A 443 20.38 -24.78 -0.21
CA SER A 443 21.82 -24.46 -0.09
C SER A 443 22.15 -23.04 -0.57
N GLY A 444 23.20 -22.44 -0.02
CA GLY A 444 23.69 -21.12 -0.45
C GLY A 444 23.01 -19.92 0.20
N GLN A 445 21.95 -20.15 0.98
CA GLN A 445 21.33 -19.10 1.80
C GLN A 445 22.33 -18.55 2.83
N ARG A 446 22.27 -17.25 3.08
CA ARG A 446 23.15 -16.52 4.02
C ARG A 446 22.29 -15.84 5.07
N LYS A 447 22.76 -15.85 6.32
CA LYS A 447 22.12 -15.18 7.46
C LYS A 447 20.64 -15.57 7.60
N VAL A 448 20.37 -16.87 7.59
CA VAL A 448 19.00 -17.40 7.70
C VAL A 448 18.53 -17.23 9.14
N SER A 449 17.33 -16.68 9.28
CA SER A 449 16.56 -16.67 10.52
C SER A 449 15.18 -17.24 10.22
N ILE A 450 14.79 -18.25 11.00
CA ILE A 450 13.46 -18.86 10.96
C ILE A 450 12.95 -18.92 12.38
N MET A 451 11.73 -18.47 12.59
CA MET A 451 11.07 -18.52 13.89
C MET A 451 9.68 -19.12 13.67
N SER A 452 9.26 -19.96 14.61
CA SER A 452 7.98 -20.62 14.54
C SER A 452 7.32 -20.61 15.90
N ASP A 453 6.01 -20.42 15.93
CA ASP A 453 5.20 -20.42 17.15
C ASP A 453 3.85 -21.09 16.86
N ARG A 454 3.61 -22.24 17.49
CA ARG A 454 2.28 -22.88 17.56
C ARG A 454 1.51 -22.26 18.72
N TYR A 455 0.29 -21.84 18.45
CA TYR A 455 -0.53 -21.19 19.46
C TYR A 455 -2.00 -21.56 19.33
N ASN A 456 -2.73 -21.25 20.41
CA ASN A 456 -4.19 -21.27 20.43
C ASN A 456 -4.67 -19.84 20.19
N SER A 457 -5.55 -19.64 19.20
CA SER A 457 -6.10 -18.33 18.85
C SER A 457 -6.72 -17.62 20.04
N ASP A 458 -7.41 -18.32 20.94
CA ASP A 458 -8.04 -17.75 22.15
C ASP A 458 -7.02 -17.12 23.12
N GLU A 459 -5.76 -17.57 23.11
CA GLU A 459 -4.68 -16.99 23.93
C GLU A 459 -3.95 -15.82 23.27
N ARG A 460 -4.14 -15.62 21.96
CA ARG A 460 -3.35 -14.67 21.15
C ARG A 460 -4.17 -13.59 20.48
N HIS A 461 -5.46 -13.82 20.29
CA HIS A 461 -6.44 -12.88 19.77
C HIS A 461 -7.15 -12.27 20.97
N LEU A 462 -6.57 -11.17 21.46
CA LEU A 462 -7.05 -10.48 22.66
C LEU A 462 -7.98 -9.36 22.25
N VAL A 463 -8.98 -9.06 23.07
CA VAL A 463 -9.90 -7.95 22.82
C VAL A 463 -9.59 -6.83 23.81
N PHE A 464 -9.41 -5.62 23.29
CA PHE A 464 -9.29 -4.42 24.09
C PHE A 464 -10.41 -3.46 23.74
N HIS A 465 -11.32 -3.25 24.68
CA HIS A 465 -12.38 -2.26 24.56
C HIS A 465 -11.82 -0.87 24.82
N LEU A 466 -11.78 -0.05 23.77
CA LEU A 466 -11.42 1.35 23.90
C LEU A 466 -12.56 2.12 24.58
N PRO A 467 -12.25 3.10 25.44
CA PRO A 467 -13.25 3.99 26.00
C PRO A 467 -14.07 4.66 24.89
N ASN A 468 -15.37 4.85 25.12
CA ASN A 468 -16.23 5.57 24.18
C ASN A 468 -15.75 7.02 24.02
N GLY A 469 -15.98 7.65 22.87
CA GLY A 469 -15.40 8.96 22.54
C GLY A 469 -15.70 10.08 23.55
N TRP A 470 -16.84 10.03 24.24
CA TRP A 470 -17.18 10.98 25.32
C TRP A 470 -16.35 10.71 26.58
N ASP A 471 -16.17 9.44 26.94
CA ASP A 471 -15.28 9.02 28.02
C ASP A 471 -13.83 9.35 27.69
N SER A 472 -13.38 9.24 26.44
CA SER A 472 -12.01 9.62 26.04
C SER A 472 -11.73 11.11 26.25
N VAL A 473 -12.73 11.99 26.02
CA VAL A 473 -12.60 13.45 26.20
C VAL A 473 -12.73 13.84 27.68
N VAL A 474 -13.68 13.25 28.41
CA VAL A 474 -13.93 13.55 29.83
C VAL A 474 -12.87 12.92 30.75
N SER A 475 -12.35 11.74 30.40
CA SER A 475 -11.29 11.06 31.15
C SER A 475 -9.89 11.57 30.82
N TYR A 476 -9.74 12.57 29.95
CA TYR A 476 -8.43 13.09 29.54
C TYR A 476 -7.53 13.51 30.73
N PRO A 477 -8.02 14.17 31.80
CA PRO A 477 -7.20 14.47 32.97
C PRO A 477 -6.72 13.21 33.71
N ILE A 478 -7.50 12.13 33.65
CA ILE A 478 -7.24 10.85 34.33
C ILE A 478 -6.33 9.97 33.47
N SER A 479 -6.53 9.89 32.16
CA SER A 479 -5.63 9.16 31.23
C SER A 479 -4.21 9.77 31.17
N ALA A 480 -4.06 11.06 31.46
CA ALA A 480 -2.76 11.72 31.55
C ALA A 480 -2.02 11.46 32.88
N THR A 481 -2.74 11.00 33.93
CA THR A 481 -2.18 10.84 35.28
C THR A 481 -2.21 9.40 35.81
N ASP A 482 -3.16 8.56 35.42
CA ASP A 482 -3.23 7.12 35.71
C ASP A 482 -4.13 6.40 34.68
N GLY A 483 -3.58 5.57 33.78
CA GLY A 483 -4.43 4.66 32.98
C GLY A 483 -3.95 4.20 31.60
N ALA A 484 -2.65 4.00 31.37
CA ALA A 484 -2.24 3.20 30.21
C ALA A 484 -2.77 1.77 30.38
N ALA A 485 -3.52 1.25 29.41
CA ALA A 485 -3.83 -0.17 29.43
C ALA A 485 -2.53 -0.95 29.29
N MET A 486 -2.18 -1.70 30.34
CA MET A 486 -0.95 -2.47 30.38
C MET A 486 -1.26 -3.94 30.22
N LEU A 487 -0.77 -4.54 29.13
CA LEU A 487 -0.88 -5.96 28.90
C LEU A 487 0.53 -6.57 28.96
N LYS A 488 0.72 -7.55 29.85
CA LYS A 488 1.94 -8.36 29.87
C LYS A 488 1.84 -9.42 28.78
N ILE A 489 2.81 -9.42 27.89
CA ILE A 489 2.91 -10.37 26.78
C ILE A 489 3.59 -11.64 27.30
N ARG A 490 3.04 -12.83 26.98
CA ARG A 490 3.60 -14.11 27.42
C ARG A 490 5.00 -14.30 26.81
N ASN A 491 5.91 -14.80 27.63
CA ASN A 491 7.31 -15.01 27.25
C ASN A 491 7.43 -15.96 26.04
N GLN A 492 8.41 -15.71 25.18
CA GLN A 492 8.74 -16.53 23.99
C GLN A 492 7.65 -16.60 22.90
N SER A 493 6.62 -15.75 22.98
CA SER A 493 5.61 -15.64 21.93
C SER A 493 6.15 -14.80 20.78
N VAL A 494 5.93 -15.25 19.55
CA VAL A 494 6.38 -14.56 18.33
C VAL A 494 5.26 -13.67 17.76
N PHE A 495 4.00 -13.94 18.11
CA PHE A 495 2.84 -13.20 17.58
C PHE A 495 1.74 -12.99 18.61
N TYR A 496 1.08 -11.84 18.48
CA TYR A 496 -0.19 -11.48 19.14
C TYR A 496 -1.05 -10.64 18.19
N SER A 497 -2.36 -10.81 18.26
CA SER A 497 -3.36 -9.96 17.61
C SER A 497 -4.25 -9.32 18.68
N LEU A 498 -4.33 -8.00 18.71
CA LEU A 498 -5.18 -7.28 19.65
C LEU A 498 -6.30 -6.57 18.90
N HIS A 499 -7.54 -7.05 19.05
CA HIS A 499 -8.74 -6.43 18.53
C HIS A 499 -9.03 -5.14 19.30
N LEU A 500 -9.18 -4.03 18.58
CA LEU A 500 -9.40 -2.70 19.13
C LEU A 500 -10.90 -2.37 19.07
N ALA A 501 -11.66 -3.07 19.90
CA ALA A 501 -13.11 -2.91 19.98
C ALA A 501 -13.48 -1.46 20.34
N GLY A 502 -14.39 -0.87 19.57
CA GLY A 502 -14.80 0.53 19.72
C GLY A 502 -13.97 1.54 18.89
N LEU A 503 -12.89 1.13 18.21
CA LEU A 503 -12.19 2.00 17.26
C LEU A 503 -13.00 2.12 15.96
N ALA A 504 -13.90 3.10 15.90
CA ALA A 504 -14.79 3.31 14.75
C ALA A 504 -14.57 4.65 14.02
N LEU A 505 -14.11 5.67 14.75
CA LEU A 505 -14.02 7.04 14.24
C LEU A 505 -12.57 7.44 13.93
N PRO A 506 -12.32 8.12 12.80
CA PRO A 506 -10.99 8.65 12.47
C PRO A 506 -10.44 9.69 13.46
N THR A 507 -11.32 10.35 14.22
CA THR A 507 -10.94 11.35 15.25
C THR A 507 -10.42 10.74 16.54
N THR A 508 -10.58 9.44 16.75
CA THR A 508 -9.99 8.77 17.92
C THR A 508 -8.62 8.24 17.57
N ALA A 509 -7.60 8.70 18.29
CA ALA A 509 -6.23 8.27 18.11
C ALA A 509 -5.61 7.73 19.40
N TYR A 510 -4.86 6.66 19.27
CA TYR A 510 -4.08 6.03 20.33
C TYR A 510 -2.64 5.84 19.87
N LYS A 511 -1.74 5.56 20.81
CA LYS A 511 -0.36 5.18 20.55
C LYS A 511 -0.08 3.85 21.23
N ALA A 512 0.28 2.85 20.44
CA ALA A 512 0.76 1.57 20.95
C ALA A 512 2.26 1.61 21.17
N LEU A 513 2.69 1.28 22.38
CA LEU A 513 4.09 1.17 22.76
C LEU A 513 4.39 -0.26 23.22
N ILE A 514 5.30 -0.93 22.53
CA ILE A 514 5.85 -2.22 22.95
C ILE A 514 7.18 -1.98 23.64
N LEU A 515 7.19 -2.18 24.95
CA LEU A 515 8.33 -1.94 25.82
C LEU A 515 9.08 -3.26 26.09
N PRO A 516 10.34 -3.40 25.62
CA PRO A 516 11.17 -4.53 26.00
C PRO A 516 11.55 -4.42 27.47
N GLN A 517 11.12 -5.38 28.29
CA GLN A 517 11.42 -5.45 29.71
C GLN A 517 12.76 -6.12 29.97
N ARG A 518 13.00 -7.27 29.33
CA ARG A 518 14.23 -8.06 29.43
C ARG A 518 14.49 -8.79 28.12
N CYS A 519 15.67 -8.57 27.53
CA CYS A 519 16.11 -9.24 26.32
C CYS A 519 17.36 -10.08 26.60
N ARG A 520 17.44 -11.28 26.02
CA ARG A 520 18.66 -12.10 26.10
C ARG A 520 19.79 -11.41 25.34
N ARG A 521 21.03 -11.63 25.79
CA ARG A 521 22.22 -11.17 25.06
C ARG A 521 22.28 -11.90 23.72
N HIS A 522 22.27 -11.14 22.65
CA HIS A 522 22.23 -11.62 21.28
C HIS A 522 22.88 -10.56 20.37
N SER A 523 23.67 -11.00 19.39
CA SER A 523 24.25 -10.11 18.38
C SER A 523 23.23 -9.87 17.27
N ALA A 524 22.25 -8.99 17.55
CA ALA A 524 21.18 -8.73 16.62
C ALA A 524 21.67 -8.01 15.35
N GLU A 525 21.17 -8.40 14.19
CA GLU A 525 21.44 -7.69 12.94
C GLU A 525 20.57 -6.42 12.80
N SER A 526 20.91 -5.54 11.84
CA SER A 526 20.21 -4.26 11.64
C SER A 526 18.72 -4.40 11.35
N ASN A 527 18.33 -5.49 10.69
CA ASN A 527 16.96 -5.78 10.27
C ASN A 527 16.24 -6.77 11.20
N GLU A 528 16.87 -7.14 12.32
CA GLU A 528 16.28 -8.03 13.33
C GLU A 528 15.60 -7.20 14.41
N GLY A 529 14.34 -7.52 14.72
CA GLY A 529 13.56 -6.69 15.61
C GLY A 529 12.12 -7.13 15.77
N SER A 530 11.25 -6.17 16.05
CA SER A 530 9.81 -6.37 16.19
C SER A 530 9.06 -5.47 15.21
N VAL A 531 7.95 -5.98 14.68
CA VAL A 531 7.08 -5.27 13.75
C VAL A 531 5.71 -5.13 14.39
N LEU A 532 5.18 -3.92 14.41
CA LEU A 532 3.78 -3.65 14.72
C LEU A 532 3.05 -3.39 13.42
N ARG A 533 1.84 -3.92 13.30
CA ARG A 533 0.95 -3.67 12.17
C ARG A 533 -0.44 -3.36 12.68
N LEU A 534 -0.96 -2.19 12.36
CA LEU A 534 -2.38 -1.91 12.47
C LEU A 534 -3.02 -2.39 11.17
N ASN A 535 -4.00 -3.28 11.25
CA ASN A 535 -4.77 -3.74 10.10
C ASN A 535 -6.22 -3.28 10.25
N VAL A 536 -6.73 -2.57 9.25
CA VAL A 536 -8.12 -2.09 9.19
C VAL A 536 -8.85 -2.84 8.07
N PRO A 537 -9.67 -3.86 8.40
CA PRO A 537 -10.11 -4.85 7.42
C PRO A 537 -11.05 -4.30 6.35
N TRP A 538 -11.86 -3.28 6.65
CA TRP A 538 -12.82 -2.72 5.69
C TRP A 538 -12.20 -1.76 4.68
N SER A 539 -10.96 -1.29 4.90
CA SER A 539 -10.39 -0.21 4.08
C SER A 539 -9.05 -0.52 3.41
N ASN A 540 -8.49 -1.74 3.53
CA ASN A 540 -7.12 -2.01 3.07
C ASN A 540 -6.13 -0.93 3.56
N GLU A 541 -6.37 -0.45 4.78
CA GLU A 541 -5.55 0.53 5.47
C GLU A 541 -4.73 -0.25 6.50
N GLU A 542 -3.45 -0.39 6.19
CA GLU A 542 -2.50 -1.02 7.07
C GLU A 542 -1.36 -0.05 7.34
N THR A 543 -0.92 0.03 8.59
CA THR A 543 0.23 0.85 8.98
C THR A 543 1.22 0.00 9.74
N TYR A 544 2.48 0.10 9.36
CA TYR A 544 3.55 -0.70 9.92
C TYR A 544 4.53 0.16 10.70
N SER A 545 5.13 -0.41 11.74
CA SER A 545 6.27 0.17 12.44
C SER A 545 7.27 -0.92 12.77
N PHE A 546 8.52 -0.72 12.37
CA PHE A 546 9.62 -1.60 12.70
C PHE A 546 10.46 -0.97 13.81
N SER A 547 10.87 -1.79 14.79
CA SER A 547 11.83 -1.41 15.81
C SER A 547 12.91 -2.46 15.94
N SER A 548 14.17 -2.03 15.92
CA SER A 548 15.32 -2.91 16.08
C SER A 548 15.29 -3.67 17.41
N TYR A 549 15.94 -4.82 17.46
CA TYR A 549 15.99 -5.68 18.63
C TYR A 549 16.33 -4.93 19.93
N GLY A 550 15.50 -5.15 20.96
CA GLY A 550 15.67 -4.54 22.28
C GLY A 550 15.33 -3.05 22.36
N LYS A 551 14.81 -2.44 21.29
CA LYS A 551 14.28 -1.06 21.30
C LYS A 551 12.76 -1.06 21.51
N VAL A 552 12.25 0.09 21.94
CA VAL A 552 10.80 0.33 22.05
C VAL A 552 10.20 0.39 20.65
N ALA A 553 9.15 -0.37 20.39
CA ALA A 553 8.37 -0.22 19.17
C ALA A 553 7.17 0.69 19.44
N SER A 554 6.86 1.57 18.49
CA SER A 554 5.79 2.55 18.62
C SER A 554 4.99 2.62 17.33
N LEU A 555 3.67 2.55 17.43
CA LEU A 555 2.76 2.71 16.29
C LEU A 555 1.61 3.63 16.67
N ALA A 556 1.31 4.62 15.83
CA ALA A 556 0.11 5.42 15.95
C ALA A 556 -1.10 4.60 15.48
N ILE A 557 -2.10 4.49 16.33
CA ILE A 557 -3.38 3.84 16.06
C ILE A 557 -4.37 4.95 15.74
N LYS A 558 -4.57 5.23 14.46
CA LYS A 558 -5.54 6.22 13.99
C LYS A 558 -6.07 5.82 12.62
N LEU A 559 -7.38 5.84 12.46
CA LEU A 559 -8.05 5.48 11.21
C LEU A 559 -8.08 6.68 10.25
N GLN A 560 -7.98 6.43 8.95
CA GLN A 560 -8.32 7.42 7.92
C GLN A 560 -9.70 7.21 7.35
N THR A 561 -10.13 5.94 7.29
CA THR A 561 -11.46 5.55 6.83
C THR A 561 -12.33 5.17 8.04
N PRO A 562 -13.48 5.83 8.27
CA PRO A 562 -14.38 5.45 9.35
C PRO A 562 -14.93 4.03 9.14
N ARG A 563 -15.35 3.37 10.23
CA ARG A 563 -16.06 2.09 10.13
C ARG A 563 -17.36 2.27 9.32
N PRO A 564 -17.62 1.43 8.30
CA PRO A 564 -18.84 1.53 7.50
C PRO A 564 -20.10 1.33 8.36
N PRO A 565 -21.20 2.07 8.09
CA PRO A 565 -22.48 1.89 8.79
C PRO A 565 -23.06 0.49 8.66
N SER A 566 -22.80 -0.21 7.54
CA SER A 566 -23.22 -1.60 7.32
C SER A 566 -22.62 -2.57 8.32
N LEU A 567 -21.44 -2.25 8.86
CA LEU A 567 -20.74 -3.03 9.89
C LEU A 567 -20.97 -2.48 11.30
N ALA A 568 -21.81 -1.44 11.47
CA ALA A 568 -22.01 -0.79 12.77
C ALA A 568 -22.84 -1.62 13.76
N TRP A 569 -23.63 -2.58 13.26
CA TRP A 569 -24.50 -3.45 14.07
C TRP A 569 -23.94 -4.86 14.24
N ASP A 570 -22.89 -5.20 13.50
CA ASP A 570 -22.20 -6.48 13.60
C ASP A 570 -21.11 -6.39 14.67
N TRP A 571 -21.49 -6.70 15.91
CA TRP A 571 -20.58 -6.75 17.06
C TRP A 571 -20.00 -8.16 17.25
N HIS A 572 -20.15 -9.06 16.26
CA HIS A 572 -19.48 -10.35 16.33
C HIS A 572 -17.96 -10.14 16.20
N LEU A 573 -17.24 -10.70 17.18
CA LEU A 573 -15.78 -10.72 17.30
C LEU A 573 -15.16 -11.62 16.23
N ASP A 574 -15.34 -11.27 14.96
CA ASP A 574 -14.68 -11.95 13.86
C ASP A 574 -13.45 -11.15 13.40
N ASP A 575 -12.39 -11.87 13.01
CA ASP A 575 -11.11 -11.31 12.55
C ASP A 575 -11.28 -10.29 11.39
N GLY A 576 -12.42 -10.34 10.69
CA GLY A 576 -12.75 -9.50 9.54
C GLY A 576 -13.51 -8.20 9.81
N VAL A 577 -13.97 -7.93 11.04
CA VAL A 577 -14.90 -6.81 11.29
C VAL A 577 -14.29 -5.69 12.14
N GLU A 578 -13.29 -6.00 12.97
CA GLU A 578 -12.64 -5.04 13.86
C GLU A 578 -11.19 -4.74 13.46
N PRO A 579 -10.71 -3.50 13.68
CA PRO A 579 -9.31 -3.19 13.45
C PRO A 579 -8.46 -3.89 14.51
N HIS A 580 -7.34 -4.47 14.10
CA HIS A 580 -6.47 -5.24 14.97
C HIS A 580 -5.02 -4.72 14.92
N LEU A 581 -4.41 -4.65 16.10
CA LEU A 581 -2.98 -4.43 16.27
C LEU A 581 -2.28 -5.79 16.34
N GLU A 582 -1.62 -6.15 15.25
CA GLU A 582 -0.73 -7.30 15.18
C GLU A 582 0.67 -6.93 15.64
N MET A 583 1.26 -7.81 16.45
CA MET A 583 2.57 -7.64 17.04
C MET A 583 3.42 -8.86 16.69
N PHE A 584 4.40 -8.67 15.81
CA PHE A 584 5.42 -9.65 15.48
C PHE A 584 6.65 -9.38 16.35
N LEU A 585 6.88 -10.24 17.34
CA LEU A 585 7.78 -10.00 18.45
C LEU A 585 8.98 -10.94 18.40
N HIS A 586 10.12 -10.44 18.91
CA HIS A 586 11.31 -11.26 18.96
C HIS A 586 11.29 -12.19 20.19
N PRO A 587 11.38 -13.53 20.05
CA PRO A 587 11.15 -14.48 21.14
C PRO A 587 12.17 -14.39 22.29
N TYR A 588 13.33 -13.77 22.04
CA TYR A 588 14.38 -13.53 23.06
C TYR A 588 14.08 -12.36 24.01
N CYS A 589 13.05 -11.58 23.75
CA CYS A 589 12.65 -10.45 24.58
C CYS A 589 11.31 -10.71 25.28
N HIS A 590 11.20 -10.14 26.48
CA HIS A 590 9.97 -10.05 27.24
C HIS A 590 9.37 -8.68 27.00
N TYR A 591 8.11 -8.62 26.61
CA TYR A 591 7.49 -7.38 26.21
C TYR A 591 6.31 -7.01 27.11
N GLN A 592 6.05 -5.71 27.14
CA GLN A 592 4.86 -5.15 27.75
C GLN A 592 4.23 -4.18 26.75
N LEU A 593 2.95 -4.37 26.48
CA LEU A 593 2.18 -3.42 25.68
C LEU A 593 1.64 -2.32 26.60
N ARG A 594 1.78 -1.07 26.16
CA ARG A 594 1.06 0.09 26.67
C ARG A 594 0.26 0.72 25.54
N LEU A 595 -1.04 0.87 25.73
CA LEU A 595 -1.90 1.69 24.88
C LEU A 595 -2.16 3.03 25.56
N LEU A 596 -1.87 4.12 24.85
CA LEU A 596 -2.04 5.49 25.34
C LEU A 596 -3.02 6.23 24.43
N ALA A 597 -4.04 6.89 24.99
CA ALA A 597 -4.84 7.82 24.22
C ALA A 597 -3.97 9.01 23.78
N SER A 598 -4.08 9.42 22.52
CA SER A 598 -3.32 10.55 21.96
C SER A 598 -4.28 11.68 21.62
N ALA A 599 -4.50 12.61 22.56
CA ALA A 599 -5.30 13.81 22.29
C ALA A 599 -4.70 14.72 21.21
N PRO A 600 -3.37 14.91 21.12
CA PRO A 600 -2.79 15.70 20.03
C PRO A 600 -3.16 15.12 18.66
N ASP A 601 -2.90 13.82 18.44
CA ASP A 601 -3.29 13.15 17.18
C ASP A 601 -4.82 13.16 16.96
N SER A 602 -5.62 13.01 18.02
CA SER A 602 -7.08 13.03 17.92
C SER A 602 -7.60 14.40 17.49
N LEU A 603 -7.04 15.48 18.05
CA LEU A 603 -7.37 16.86 17.68
C LEU A 603 -6.85 17.19 16.28
N GLY A 604 -5.62 16.79 15.94
CA GLY A 604 -5.05 16.94 14.59
C GLY A 604 -5.90 16.24 13.52
N GLN A 605 -6.36 15.01 13.80
CA GLN A 605 -7.32 14.29 12.95
C GLN A 605 -8.65 15.02 12.86
N GLY A 606 -9.20 15.48 13.99
CA GLY A 606 -10.45 16.26 14.01
C GLY A 606 -10.37 17.49 13.11
N ILE A 607 -9.26 18.22 13.17
CA ILE A 607 -9.02 19.39 12.32
C ILE A 607 -8.85 18.98 10.87
N SER A 608 -7.99 18.00 10.56
CA SER A 608 -7.81 17.52 9.17
C SER A 608 -9.13 17.05 8.52
N ILE A 609 -10.07 16.54 9.31
CA ILE A 609 -11.34 15.99 8.81
C ILE A 609 -12.43 17.07 8.70
N TYR A 610 -12.55 17.93 9.71
CA TYR A 610 -13.69 18.85 9.86
C TYR A 610 -13.35 20.31 9.55
N THR A 611 -12.07 20.67 9.46
CA THR A 611 -11.66 22.00 9.00
C THR A 611 -11.13 21.92 7.58
N TYR A 612 -11.76 22.68 6.69
CA TYR A 612 -11.34 22.87 5.30
C TYR A 612 -10.13 23.82 5.21
N LEU A 613 -9.08 23.53 5.97
CA LEU A 613 -7.86 24.34 5.98
C LEU A 613 -6.95 23.88 4.84
N ASP A 614 -6.89 24.70 3.80
CA ASP A 614 -5.86 24.60 2.76
C ASP A 614 -4.51 24.97 3.38
N LEU A 615 -3.83 23.96 3.96
CA LEU A 615 -2.45 24.10 4.39
C LEU A 615 -1.56 24.01 3.14
N THR A 616 -1.51 25.10 2.38
CA THR A 616 -0.45 25.29 1.40
C THR A 616 0.87 25.30 2.17
N CYS A 617 1.64 24.23 2.07
CA CYS A 617 3.01 24.19 2.60
C CYS A 617 3.76 25.41 2.04
N PRO A 618 4.40 26.25 2.88
CA PRO A 618 5.15 27.38 2.38
C PRO A 618 6.21 26.89 1.39
N HIS A 619 6.23 27.49 0.20
CA HIS A 619 7.31 27.32 -0.76
C HIS A 619 8.63 27.77 -0.11
N HIS A 620 9.39 26.85 0.47
CA HIS A 620 10.80 27.10 0.71
C HIS A 620 11.51 27.10 -0.65
N GLY A 621 11.95 28.30 -1.03
CA GLY A 621 12.48 28.63 -2.33
C GLY A 621 13.76 27.87 -2.70
N LYS A 622 13.94 27.79 -4.02
CA LYS A 622 15.21 27.72 -4.77
C LYS A 622 16.39 27.10 -4.01
N THR A 623 16.52 25.79 -4.08
CA THR A 623 17.84 25.15 -3.97
C THR A 623 18.41 24.96 -5.38
N ASN A 624 19.44 25.75 -5.69
CA ASN A 624 20.32 25.50 -6.83
C ASN A 624 20.90 24.09 -6.70
N ILE A 625 20.55 23.21 -7.64
CA ILE A 625 21.13 21.88 -7.75
C ILE A 625 22.50 22.05 -8.40
N MET A 626 23.55 22.31 -7.60
CA MET A 626 24.90 21.93 -8.00
C MET A 626 25.03 20.42 -7.84
N GLY A 627 25.24 19.71 -8.95
CA GLY A 627 25.34 18.25 -8.97
C GLY A 627 26.58 17.74 -8.23
N PRO A 628 26.49 16.58 -7.54
CA PRO A 628 27.66 15.83 -7.16
C PRO A 628 28.03 14.83 -8.27
N LYS A 629 29.34 14.71 -8.50
CA LYS A 629 29.97 13.73 -9.39
C LYS A 629 29.51 12.31 -9.06
N VAL A 630 29.09 11.61 -10.10
CA VAL A 630 28.82 10.18 -10.15
C VAL A 630 30.02 9.39 -9.62
N LYS A 631 29.81 8.60 -8.56
CA LYS A 631 30.54 7.36 -8.35
C LYS A 631 29.54 6.22 -8.43
N SER A 632 29.60 5.50 -9.53
CA SER A 632 28.96 4.21 -9.72
C SER A 632 29.43 3.23 -8.65
N VAL A 633 28.51 2.68 -7.87
CA VAL A 633 28.73 1.42 -7.16
C VAL A 633 27.52 0.53 -7.45
N PHE A 634 27.84 -0.68 -7.91
CA PHE A 634 27.00 -1.72 -8.47
C PHE A 634 25.83 -2.19 -7.60
#